data_AF-A0A6G3XWZ7-F1
#
_entry.id   AF-A0A6G3XWZ7-F1
#
_cell.length_a   1.000
_cell.length_b   1.000
_cell.length_c   1.000
_cell.angle_alpha   90.00
_cell.angle_beta   90.00
_cell.angle_gamma   90.00
#
_symmetry.space_group_name_H-M   'P 1'
#
loop_
_entity.id
_entity.type
_entity.pdbx_description
1 polymer ?
#
loop_
_entity_poly.entity_id
_entity_poly.type
_entity_poly.pdbx_seq_one_letter_code
_entity_poly.pdbx_strand_id
1 'polypeptide(L)'
;MNSTELGDLWDRVTGTQSAPEQWLVVVTATLALIAVVPNPIWRLARNTITIAHEGGHGLVALLTGRQLSGIRLHSDTSGLTVSRGKPTG
;
A
#
# COMPACT_ATOMS: atom_id res chain seq x y z
N MET A 1 20.26 -22.24 9.57
CA MET A 1 18.87 -21.79 9.72
C MET A 1 18.01 -23.03 9.93
N ASN A 2 17.50 -23.22 11.15
CA ASN A 2 16.78 -24.42 11.55
C ASN A 2 15.31 -24.31 11.16
N SER A 3 14.71 -25.40 10.71
CA SER A 3 13.31 -25.50 10.27
C SER A 3 12.30 -25.06 11.33
N THR A 4 12.68 -25.13 12.61
CA THR A 4 11.89 -24.65 13.76
C THR A 4 11.61 -23.15 13.68
N GLU A 5 12.59 -22.33 13.28
CA GLU A 5 12.41 -20.88 13.13
C GLU A 5 11.44 -20.54 11.99
N LEU A 6 11.48 -21.29 10.88
CA LEU A 6 10.56 -21.09 9.75
C LEU A 6 9.13 -21.54 10.10
N GLY A 7 8.99 -22.64 10.85
CA GLY A 7 7.70 -23.11 11.37
C GLY A 7 7.08 -22.09 12.32
N ASP A 8 7.85 -21.58 13.28
CA ASP A 8 7.41 -20.58 14.25
C ASP A 8 7.04 -19.25 13.57
N LEU A 9 7.82 -18.82 12.57
CA LEU A 9 7.48 -17.66 11.75
C LEU A 9 6.19 -17.88 10.95
N TRP A 10 6.00 -19.06 10.37
CA TRP A 10 4.82 -19.39 9.58
C TRP A 10 3.56 -19.46 10.44
N ASP A 11 3.64 -20.08 11.60
CA ASP A 11 2.55 -20.13 12.59
C ASP A 11 2.25 -18.74 13.15
N ARG A 12 3.25 -17.87 13.30
CA ARG A 12 3.02 -16.48 13.73
C ARG A 12 2.38 -15.62 12.65
N VAL A 13 2.70 -15.86 11.37
CA VAL A 13 2.12 -15.14 10.24
C VAL A 13 0.69 -15.61 9.95
N THR A 14 0.40 -16.91 10.13
CA THR A 14 -0.89 -17.53 9.81
C THR A 14 -1.80 -17.73 11.02
N GLY A 15 -1.27 -17.58 12.23
CA GLY A 15 -2.00 -17.72 13.47
C GLY A 15 -2.97 -16.58 13.73
N THR A 16 -4.08 -16.90 14.39
CA THR A 16 -5.05 -15.90 14.83
C THR A 16 -4.52 -15.17 16.05
N GLN A 17 -4.46 -13.84 15.98
CA GLN A 17 -4.09 -13.02 17.13
C GLN A 17 -5.28 -12.86 18.07
N SER A 18 -5.01 -12.89 19.38
CA SER A 18 -5.98 -12.50 20.40
C SER A 18 -6.51 -11.10 20.12
N ALA A 19 -7.78 -10.85 20.47
CA ALA A 19 -8.39 -9.54 20.28
C ALA A 19 -7.53 -8.44 20.95
N PRO A 20 -7.26 -7.33 20.26
CA PRO A 20 -6.46 -6.24 20.83
C PRO A 20 -7.19 -5.62 22.02
N GLU A 21 -6.42 -5.06 22.96
CA GLU A 21 -6.98 -4.38 24.11
C GLU A 21 -7.90 -3.22 23.67
N GLN A 22 -9.03 -3.05 24.37
CA GLN A 22 -10.09 -2.14 23.91
C GLN A 22 -9.61 -0.68 23.77
N TRP A 23 -8.67 -0.25 24.61
CA TRP A 23 -8.10 1.11 24.50
C TRP A 23 -7.29 1.29 23.20
N LEU A 24 -6.57 0.26 22.73
CA LEU A 24 -5.87 0.29 21.44
C LEU A 24 -6.88 0.45 20.31
N VAL A 25 -8.00 -0.25 20.37
CA VAL A 25 -9.08 -0.13 19.38
C VAL A 25 -9.62 1.29 19.34
N VAL A 26 -9.88 1.90 20.50
CA VAL A 26 -10.40 3.28 20.58
C VAL A 26 -9.38 4.29 20.06
N VAL A 27 -8.10 4.16 20.45
CA VAL A 27 -7.03 5.05 19.98
C VAL A 27 -6.84 4.94 18.47
N THR A 28 -6.74 3.72 17.93
CA THR A 28 -6.58 3.49 16.49
C THR A 28 -7.78 3.98 15.69
N ALA A 29 -9.01 3.75 16.16
CA ALA A 29 -10.22 4.27 15.54
C ALA A 29 -10.25 5.82 15.55
N THR A 30 -9.83 6.44 16.65
CA THR A 30 -9.76 7.91 16.76
C THR A 30 -8.74 8.48 15.78
N LEU A 31 -7.55 7.88 15.69
CA LEU A 31 -6.54 8.28 14.72
C LEU A 31 -7.03 8.11 13.28
N ALA A 32 -7.74 7.01 12.98
CA ALA A 32 -8.36 6.80 11.68
C ALA A 32 -9.38 7.90 11.35
N LEU A 33 -10.24 8.27 12.30
CA LEU A 33 -11.20 9.38 12.13
C LEU A 33 -10.49 10.72 11.88
N ILE A 34 -9.44 11.02 12.64
CA ILE A 34 -8.62 12.23 12.44
C ILE A 34 -7.96 12.22 11.05
N ALA A 35 -7.59 11.05 10.53
CA ALA A 35 -6.98 10.95 9.20
C ALA A 35 -7.98 11.19 8.06
N VAL A 36 -9.27 10.83 8.24
CA VAL A 36 -10.26 10.81 7.15
C VAL A 36 -11.32 11.90 7.22
N VAL A 37 -11.63 12.46 8.39
CA VAL A 37 -12.71 13.45 8.57
C VAL A 37 -12.26 14.87 8.16
N PRO A 38 -11.11 15.39 8.61
CA PRO A 38 -10.66 16.72 8.22
C PRO A 38 -10.17 16.71 6.77
N ASN A 39 -10.85 17.45 5.90
CA ASN A 39 -10.49 17.60 4.48
C ASN A 39 -8.99 17.83 4.19
N PRO A 40 -8.24 18.70 4.91
CA PRO A 40 -6.82 18.88 4.62
C PRO A 40 -6.01 17.60 4.89
N ILE A 41 -6.32 16.86 5.95
CA ILE A 41 -5.63 15.62 6.32
C ILE A 41 -5.99 14.51 5.35
N TRP A 42 -7.28 14.40 4.99
CA TRP A 42 -7.76 13.41 4.03
C TRP A 42 -7.11 13.55 2.65
N ARG A 43 -6.95 14.77 2.14
CA ARG A 43 -6.29 15.01 0.85
C ARG A 43 -4.83 14.55 0.85
N LEU A 44 -4.10 14.77 1.96
CA LEU A 44 -2.73 14.29 2.11
C LEU A 44 -2.69 12.76 2.23
N ALA A 45 -3.52 12.19 3.11
CA ALA A 45 -3.58 10.75 3.33
C ALA A 45 -3.92 9.99 2.05
N ARG A 46 -4.93 10.43 1.29
CA ARG A 46 -5.34 9.81 0.02
C ARG A 46 -4.19 9.76 -0.98
N ASN A 47 -3.48 10.87 -1.18
CA ASN A 47 -2.37 10.92 -2.13
C ASN A 47 -1.23 9.97 -1.71
N THR A 48 -0.86 9.98 -0.43
CA THR A 48 0.17 9.10 0.12
C THR A 48 -0.21 7.63 -0.05
N ILE A 49 -1.46 7.26 0.22
CA ILE A 49 -1.97 5.90 0.07
C ILE A 49 -1.88 5.45 -1.39
N THR A 50 -2.30 6.30 -2.33
CA THR A 50 -2.25 5.96 -3.76
C THR A 50 -0.81 5.75 -4.23
N ILE A 51 0.10 6.67 -3.87
CA ILE A 51 1.53 6.54 -4.21
C ILE A 51 2.13 5.27 -3.60
N ALA A 52 1.80 4.95 -2.35
CA ALA A 52 2.29 3.73 -1.70
C ALA A 52 1.77 2.46 -2.37
N HIS A 53 0.49 2.44 -2.78
CA HIS A 53 -0.12 1.30 -3.46
C HIS A 53 0.52 1.05 -4.83
N GLU A 54 0.62 2.10 -5.63
CA GLU A 54 1.22 2.05 -6.96
C GLU A 54 2.73 1.77 -6.89
N GLY A 55 3.42 2.38 -5.93
CA GLY A 55 4.83 2.11 -5.64
C GLY A 55 5.07 0.67 -5.19
N GLY A 56 4.14 0.06 -4.45
CA GLY A 56 4.18 -1.35 -4.08
C GLY A 56 4.11 -2.29 -5.28
N HIS A 57 3.17 -2.05 -6.22
CA HIS A 57 3.13 -2.78 -7.49
C HIS A 57 4.42 -2.57 -8.29
N GLY A 58 4.89 -1.33 -8.32
CA GLY A 58 6.22 -0.89 -8.77
C GLY A 58 7.34 -1.82 -8.31
N LEU A 59 7.50 -1.90 -6.99
CA LEU A 59 8.54 -2.64 -6.31
C LEU A 59 8.42 -4.14 -6.56
N VAL A 60 7.22 -4.71 -6.47
CA VAL A 60 6.98 -6.14 -6.71
C VAL A 60 7.33 -6.54 -8.15
N ALA A 61 7.03 -5.71 -9.14
CA ALA A 61 7.41 -6.00 -10.52
C ALA A 61 8.93 -5.96 -10.73
N LEU A 62 9.61 -4.97 -10.13
CA LEU A 62 11.08 -4.90 -10.16
C LEU A 62 11.71 -6.15 -9.56
N LEU A 63 11.23 -6.60 -8.40
CA LEU A 63 11.72 -7.80 -7.74
C LEU A 63 11.42 -9.09 -8.51
N THR A 64 10.37 -9.12 -9.34
CA THR A 64 10.00 -10.28 -10.18
C THR A 64 10.59 -10.24 -11.60
N GLY A 65 11.52 -9.32 -11.87
CA GLY A 65 12.21 -9.23 -13.17
C GLY A 65 11.37 -8.63 -14.29
N ARG A 66 10.24 -7.98 -13.96
CA ARG A 66 9.36 -7.32 -14.94
C ARG A 66 9.51 -5.80 -14.80
N GLN A 67 10.08 -5.16 -15.81
CA GLN A 67 10.19 -3.70 -15.87
C GLN A 67 8.79 -3.07 -15.93
N LEU A 68 8.37 -2.40 -14.86
CA LEU A 68 7.21 -1.51 -14.89
C LEU A 68 7.61 -0.21 -15.60
N SER A 69 7.04 0.00 -16.78
CA SER A 69 7.10 1.24 -17.55
C SER A 69 6.29 2.34 -16.84
N GLY A 70 6.76 2.80 -15.68
CA GLY A 70 6.37 4.03 -14.99
C GLY A 70 4.88 4.22 -14.71
N ILE A 71 4.47 4.10 -13.44
CA ILE A 71 3.16 4.60 -13.01
C ILE A 71 3.29 6.11 -12.80
N ARG A 72 2.92 6.90 -13.81
CA ARG A 72 2.89 8.35 -13.74
C ARG A 72 1.53 8.79 -13.18
N LEU A 73 1.46 8.84 -11.86
CA LEU A 73 0.27 9.31 -11.14
C LEU A 73 0.11 10.82 -11.32
N HIS A 74 -0.90 11.24 -12.07
CA HIS A 74 -1.36 12.63 -12.03
C HIS A 74 -2.17 12.85 -10.75
N SER A 75 -1.88 13.92 -10.02
CA SER A 75 -2.55 14.32 -8.77
C SER A 75 -4.02 14.74 -8.92
N ASP A 76 -4.61 14.53 -10.09
CA ASP A 76 -6.01 14.80 -10.33
C ASP A 76 -6.67 13.56 -10.93
N THR A 77 -7.89 13.28 -10.50
CA THR A 77 -8.57 11.99 -10.69
C THR A 77 -9.12 11.86 -12.13
N SER A 78 -8.26 12.07 -13.13
CA SER A 78 -8.58 12.02 -14.57
C SER A 78 -7.35 11.50 -15.34
N GLY A 79 -7.34 10.20 -15.61
CA GLY A 79 -6.32 9.57 -16.45
C GLY A 79 -6.61 9.79 -17.93
N LEU A 80 -5.87 10.71 -18.57
CA LEU A 80 -5.72 10.72 -20.04
C LEU A 80 -4.61 9.72 -20.40
N THR A 81 -4.99 8.62 -21.03
CA THR A 81 -4.05 7.64 -21.58
C THR A 81 -3.40 8.19 -22.84
N VAL A 82 -2.28 8.91 -22.68
CA VAL A 82 -1.39 9.23 -23.81
C VAL A 82 -0.34 8.13 -23.89
N SER A 83 -0.62 7.12 -24.72
CA SER A 83 0.38 6.15 -25.16
C SER A 83 1.26 6.81 -26.23
N ARG A 84 2.57 6.82 -26.04
CA ARG A 84 3.56 7.05 -27.10
C ARG A 84 4.55 5.90 -27.06
N GLY A 85 4.69 5.19 -28.17
CA GLY A 85 5.84 4.33 -28.38
C GLY A 85 6.63 4.76 -29.62
N LYS A 86 7.38 3.81 -30.18
CA LYS A 86 8.40 3.96 -31.22
C LYS A 86 7.86 3.26 -32.47
N PRO A 87 8.01 3.76 -33.71
CA PRO A 87 7.15 3.51 -34.89
C PRO A 87 7.17 2.09 -35.50
N THR A 88 7.09 1.06 -34.67
CA THR A 88 6.03 0.05 -34.78
C THR A 88 4.91 0.25 -33.74
N GLY A 89 4.86 1.47 -33.18
CA GLY A 89 3.87 2.01 -32.27
C GLY A 89 4.56 2.85 -31.23
#